data_AF-A0A9W8P331-F1
#
_entry.id   AF-A0A9W8P331-F1
#
_cell.length_a   1.000
_cell.length_b   1.000
_cell.length_c   1.000
_cell.angle_alpha   90.00
_cell.angle_beta   90.00
_cell.angle_gamma   90.00
#
_symmetry.space_group_name_H-M   'P 1'
#
loop_
_entity.id
_entity.type
_entity.pdbx_description
1 polymer ?
#
loop_
_entity_poly.entity_id
_entity_poly.type
_entity_poly.pdbx_seq_one_letter_code
_entity_poly.pdbx_strand_id
1 'polypeptide(L)'
;MQSSLPSQPKGGPSFLVPGQRNSRNSTTLNKIHLQRQLAEWKRRALVAEGQVMIEQAEREAATVHAVLASREASILKYQLNANTRKKTDTSKCFTTSARIVTSAEGKEQAIAEASKRDAKKNELEEKKKKKQDTERADFLRRAEQEREQLPFSGSLRSKLKAELQDILFALGLDIEGNVAALLLRINAHFDTETALKQDPRYIGLFSKPSGKRKQAAEDHMSDPHYLLRS
;
A
#
# COMPACT_ATOMS: atom_id res chain seq x y z
N MET A 1 29.47 105.69 -55.87
CA MET A 1 29.25 104.23 -55.85
C MET A 1 29.82 103.73 -54.54
N GLN A 2 28.97 103.53 -53.53
CA GLN A 2 28.46 102.21 -53.13
C GLN A 2 29.57 101.17 -52.90
N SER A 3 29.80 100.82 -51.64
CA SER A 3 29.90 99.42 -51.18
C SER A 3 30.04 99.38 -49.67
N SER A 4 28.89 99.23 -49.00
CA SER A 4 28.80 98.78 -47.62
C SER A 4 29.27 97.33 -47.53
N LEU A 5 30.21 97.04 -46.63
CA LEU A 5 30.58 95.68 -46.27
C LEU A 5 29.87 95.26 -44.96
N PRO A 6 29.31 94.04 -44.89
CA PRO A 6 28.51 93.59 -43.77
C PRO A 6 29.34 92.98 -42.62
N SER A 7 28.79 93.18 -41.43
CA SER A 7 29.17 92.65 -40.12
C SER A 7 29.22 91.11 -40.10
N GLN A 8 30.32 90.56 -39.56
CA GLN A 8 30.46 89.13 -39.28
C GLN A 8 29.91 88.77 -37.89
N PRO A 9 29.08 87.72 -37.74
CA PRO A 9 28.68 87.21 -36.45
C PRO A 9 29.77 86.32 -35.83
N LYS A 10 30.03 86.55 -34.53
CA LYS A 10 30.90 85.73 -33.69
C LYS A 10 30.30 84.33 -33.48
N GLY A 11 30.79 83.35 -34.22
CA GLY A 11 30.54 81.93 -33.96
C GLY A 11 31.43 81.41 -32.85
N GLY A 12 30.86 81.08 -31.69
CA GLY A 12 31.55 80.38 -30.62
C GLY A 12 31.83 78.91 -30.97
N PRO A 13 32.90 78.30 -30.41
CA PRO A 13 33.23 76.91 -30.66
C PRO A 13 32.20 75.98 -30.00
N SER A 14 31.28 75.43 -30.80
CA SER A 14 30.48 74.26 -30.43
C SER A 14 31.39 73.04 -30.33
N PHE A 15 31.77 72.68 -29.10
CA PHE A 15 32.36 71.38 -28.79
C PHE A 15 31.30 70.28 -29.00
N LEU A 16 31.35 69.64 -30.18
CA LEU A 16 30.69 68.37 -30.44
C LEU A 16 31.38 67.26 -29.64
N VAL A 17 30.77 66.86 -28.52
CA VAL A 17 31.17 65.68 -27.73
C VAL A 17 30.90 64.41 -28.56
N PRO A 18 31.91 63.61 -28.91
CA PRO A 18 31.70 62.36 -29.64
C PRO A 18 31.07 61.29 -28.73
N GLY A 19 29.88 60.82 -29.11
CA GLY A 19 29.62 59.37 -29.17
C GLY A 19 29.52 58.56 -27.88
N GLN A 20 28.68 58.95 -26.91
CA GLN A 20 28.19 58.04 -25.85
C GLN A 20 26.87 57.33 -26.23
N ARG A 21 26.80 56.68 -27.39
CA ARG A 21 25.63 55.89 -27.79
C ARG A 21 26.09 54.60 -28.47
N ASN A 22 26.33 53.54 -27.69
CA ASN A 22 26.29 52.14 -28.18
C ASN A 22 26.46 51.05 -27.09
N SER A 23 26.74 51.39 -25.83
CA SER A 23 26.97 50.39 -24.77
C SER A 23 25.69 49.62 -24.31
N ARG A 24 24.49 50.19 -24.49
CA ARG A 24 23.23 49.60 -24.00
C ARG A 24 22.74 48.35 -24.76
N ASN A 25 23.24 48.10 -25.97
CA ASN A 25 22.78 46.97 -26.79
C ASN A 25 23.54 45.65 -26.49
N SER A 26 24.73 45.75 -25.88
CA SER A 26 25.55 44.57 -25.55
C SER A 26 24.97 43.79 -24.36
N THR A 27 24.48 44.49 -23.33
CA THR A 27 23.95 43.87 -22.10
C THR A 27 22.64 43.13 -22.33
N THR A 28 21.79 43.61 -23.24
CA THR A 28 20.51 42.96 -23.59
C THR A 28 20.71 41.66 -24.37
N LEU A 29 21.65 41.64 -25.32
CA LEU A 29 21.99 40.43 -26.08
C LEU A 29 22.58 39.33 -25.18
N ASN A 30 23.46 39.69 -24.26
CA ASN A 30 24.01 38.74 -23.28
C ASN A 30 22.93 38.14 -22.37
N LYS A 31 21.96 38.97 -21.94
CA LYS A 31 20.84 38.50 -21.11
C LYS A 31 19.96 37.48 -21.85
N ILE A 32 19.63 37.74 -23.12
CA ILE A 32 18.84 36.82 -23.95
C ILE A 32 19.59 35.50 -24.16
N HIS A 33 20.89 35.56 -24.41
CA HIS A 33 21.73 34.37 -24.58
C HIS A 33 21.74 33.50 -23.32
N LEU A 34 21.94 34.11 -22.14
CA LEU A 34 21.92 33.39 -20.86
C LEU A 34 20.56 32.78 -20.55
N GLN A 35 19.46 33.49 -20.84
CA GLN A 35 18.12 32.94 -20.66
C GLN A 35 17.86 31.72 -21.57
N ARG A 36 18.34 31.77 -22.82
CA ARG A 36 18.23 30.65 -23.75
C ARG A 36 19.03 29.44 -23.28
N GLN A 37 20.26 29.65 -22.81
CA GLN A 37 21.07 28.60 -22.22
C GLN A 37 20.38 27.99 -21.00
N LEU A 38 19.90 28.80 -20.05
CA LEU A 38 19.19 28.30 -18.87
C LEU A 38 17.96 27.45 -19.24
N ALA A 39 17.17 27.90 -20.23
CA ALA A 39 16.02 27.14 -20.72
C ALA A 39 16.43 25.82 -21.41
N GLU A 40 17.58 25.79 -22.08
CA GLU A 40 18.12 24.57 -22.67
C GLU A 40 18.62 23.60 -21.60
N TRP A 41 19.38 24.07 -20.60
CA TRP A 41 19.84 23.26 -19.48
C TRP A 41 18.67 22.66 -18.69
N LYS A 42 17.62 23.44 -18.42
CA LYS A 42 16.40 22.95 -17.77
C LYS A 42 15.71 21.85 -18.58
N ARG A 43 15.62 21.98 -19.90
CA ARG A 43 15.07 20.94 -20.77
C ARG A 43 15.92 19.67 -20.76
N ARG A 44 17.25 19.81 -20.83
CA ARG A 44 18.17 18.66 -20.75
C ARG A 44 18.08 17.95 -19.40
N ALA A 45 17.99 18.70 -18.30
CA ALA A 45 17.80 18.14 -16.96
C ALA A 45 16.49 17.34 -16.86
N LEU A 46 15.38 17.89 -17.36
CA LEU A 46 14.09 17.19 -17.35
C LEU A 46 14.11 15.90 -18.20
N VAL A 47 14.77 15.93 -19.37
CA VAL A 47 14.93 14.73 -20.21
C VAL A 47 15.79 13.68 -19.50
N ALA A 48 16.89 14.09 -18.86
CA ALA A 48 17.76 13.18 -18.11
C ALA A 48 17.04 12.57 -16.91
N GLU A 49 16.27 13.35 -16.15
CA GLU A 49 15.41 12.84 -15.07
C GLU A 49 14.40 11.81 -15.58
N GLY A 50 13.78 12.08 -16.73
CA GLY A 50 12.88 11.13 -17.39
C GLY A 50 13.57 9.82 -17.79
N GLN A 51 14.78 9.90 -18.34
CA GLN A 51 15.58 8.72 -18.71
C GLN A 51 15.94 7.87 -17.48
N VAL A 52 16.37 8.51 -16.39
CA VAL A 52 16.70 7.81 -15.14
C VAL A 52 15.48 7.06 -14.59
N MET A 53 14.29 7.67 -14.64
CA MET A 53 13.05 7.02 -14.21
C MET A 53 12.70 5.80 -15.07
N ILE A 54 12.89 5.87 -16.39
CA ILE A 54 12.64 4.76 -17.32
C ILE A 54 13.64 3.62 -17.05
N GLU A 55 14.93 3.92 -16.97
CA GLU A 55 15.98 2.93 -16.69
C GLU A 55 15.79 2.26 -15.33
N GLN A 56 15.36 3.02 -14.32
CA GLN A 56 15.04 2.47 -13.00
C GLN A 56 13.85 1.50 -13.08
N ALA A 57 12.77 1.87 -13.78
CA ALA A 57 11.61 0.99 -13.95
C ALA A 57 11.98 -0.31 -14.71
N GLU A 58 12.81 -0.22 -15.74
CA GLU A 58 13.32 -1.40 -16.47
C GLU A 58 14.16 -2.30 -15.57
N ARG A 59 15.03 -1.72 -14.73
CA ARG A 59 15.86 -2.48 -13.78
C ARG A 59 15.01 -3.19 -12.73
N GLU A 60 13.99 -2.53 -12.19
CA GLU A 60 13.06 -3.11 -11.23
C GLU A 60 12.28 -4.27 -11.87
N ALA A 61 11.76 -4.08 -13.09
CA ALA A 61 11.08 -5.12 -13.85
C ALA A 61 12.00 -6.34 -14.09
N ALA A 62 13.22 -6.12 -14.57
CA ALA A 62 14.20 -7.19 -14.78
C ALA A 62 14.53 -7.94 -13.48
N THR A 63 14.62 -7.23 -12.36
CA THR A 63 14.87 -7.82 -11.04
C THR A 63 13.72 -8.73 -10.62
N VAL A 64 12.47 -8.30 -10.80
CA VAL A 64 11.28 -9.13 -10.51
C VAL A 64 11.28 -10.39 -11.37
N HIS A 65 11.56 -10.28 -12.67
CA HIS A 65 11.65 -11.44 -13.56
C HIS A 65 12.73 -12.44 -13.15
N ALA A 66 13.92 -11.96 -12.76
CA ALA A 66 15.01 -12.81 -12.30
C ALA A 66 14.64 -13.58 -11.02
N VAL A 67 13.96 -12.94 -10.07
CA VAL A 67 13.48 -13.58 -8.83
C VAL A 67 12.44 -14.66 -9.14
N LEU A 68 11.47 -14.38 -10.02
CA LEU A 68 10.45 -15.34 -10.42
C LEU A 68 11.06 -16.56 -11.13
N ALA A 69 11.95 -16.33 -12.09
CA ALA A 69 12.66 -17.40 -12.81
C ALA A 69 13.49 -18.28 -11.86
N SER A 70 14.17 -17.66 -10.88
CA SER A 70 14.96 -18.39 -9.86
C SER A 70 14.07 -19.28 -8.98
N ARG A 71 12.87 -18.79 -8.63
CA ARG A 71 11.88 -19.56 -7.88
C ARG A 71 11.36 -20.74 -8.70
N GLU A 72 11.01 -20.52 -9.96
CA GLU A 72 10.53 -21.57 -10.87
C GLU A 72 11.58 -22.65 -11.09
N ALA A 73 12.84 -22.26 -11.34
CA ALA A 73 13.96 -23.19 -11.47
C ALA A 73 14.13 -24.05 -10.20
N SER A 74 13.98 -23.44 -9.02
CA SER A 74 14.05 -24.15 -7.73
C SER A 74 12.90 -25.16 -7.57
N ILE A 75 11.68 -24.78 -7.96
CA ILE A 75 10.50 -25.67 -7.94
C ILE A 75 10.71 -26.84 -8.90
N LEU A 76 11.14 -26.59 -10.13
CA LEU A 76 11.40 -27.63 -11.13
C LEU A 76 12.52 -28.58 -10.68
N LYS A 77 13.61 -28.04 -10.12
CA LYS A 77 14.69 -28.85 -9.54
C LYS A 77 14.18 -29.76 -8.42
N TYR A 78 13.35 -29.22 -7.52
CA TYR A 78 12.73 -30.01 -6.46
C TYR A 78 11.84 -31.13 -7.03
N GLN A 79 11.01 -30.82 -8.03
CA GLN A 79 10.15 -31.81 -8.68
C GLN A 79 10.95 -32.91 -9.40
N LEU A 80 12.02 -32.54 -10.11
CA LEU A 80 12.92 -33.51 -10.75
C LEU A 80 13.60 -34.42 -9.72
N ASN A 81 14.09 -33.85 -8.61
CA ASN A 81 14.70 -34.62 -7.52
C ASN A 81 13.67 -35.53 -6.81
N ALA A 82 12.44 -35.08 -6.65
CA ALA A 82 11.37 -35.92 -6.10
C ALA A 82 11.01 -37.07 -7.05
N ASN A 83 10.97 -36.81 -8.37
CA ASN A 83 10.66 -37.83 -9.37
C ASN A 83 11.78 -38.85 -9.55
N THR A 84 13.05 -38.43 -9.47
CA THR A 84 14.20 -39.35 -9.52
C THR A 84 14.23 -40.28 -8.31
N ARG A 85 13.98 -39.76 -7.09
CA ARG A 85 13.85 -40.58 -5.87
C ARG A 85 12.69 -41.58 -5.96
N LYS A 86 11.55 -41.17 -6.51
CA LYS A 86 10.42 -42.09 -6.73
C LYS A 86 10.77 -43.22 -7.71
N LYS A 87 11.51 -42.92 -8.80
CA LYS A 87 11.89 -43.92 -9.81
C LYS A 87 12.86 -44.98 -9.28
N THR A 88 13.74 -44.64 -8.35
CA THR A 88 14.62 -45.63 -7.71
C THR A 88 13.83 -46.61 -6.83
N ASP A 89 12.81 -46.12 -6.11
CA ASP A 89 11.96 -46.98 -5.26
C ASP A 89 10.86 -47.74 -6.03
N THR A 90 10.37 -47.22 -7.16
CA THR A 90 9.27 -47.84 -7.95
C THR A 90 9.73 -48.60 -9.19
N SER A 91 11.03 -48.88 -9.33
CA SER A 91 11.63 -49.67 -10.43
C SER A 91 11.08 -51.10 -10.63
N LYS A 92 10.00 -51.49 -9.94
CA LYS A 92 9.35 -52.80 -10.08
C LYS A 92 7.87 -52.79 -10.44
N CYS A 93 7.22 -51.64 -10.66
CA CYS A 93 5.83 -51.69 -11.12
C CYS A 93 5.50 -50.53 -12.08
N PHE A 94 5.88 -50.69 -13.35
CA PHE A 94 5.25 -49.94 -14.44
C PHE A 94 3.78 -50.35 -14.51
N THR A 95 2.88 -49.48 -14.07
CA THR A 95 1.46 -49.55 -14.45
C THR A 95 1.35 -49.07 -15.90
N THR A 96 1.69 -49.93 -16.85
CA THR A 96 1.37 -49.71 -18.25
C THR A 96 -0.14 -49.49 -18.38
N SER A 97 -0.59 -48.49 -19.14
CA SER A 97 -2.01 -48.22 -19.41
C SER A 97 -2.76 -49.46 -19.92
N ALA A 98 -2.04 -50.40 -20.55
CA ALA A 98 -2.56 -51.70 -20.93
C ALA A 98 -3.16 -52.47 -19.73
N ARG A 99 -2.54 -52.45 -18.54
CA ARG A 99 -3.02 -53.18 -17.35
C ARG A 99 -4.32 -52.59 -16.80
N ILE A 100 -4.50 -51.27 -16.89
CA ILE A 100 -5.75 -50.57 -16.51
C ILE A 100 -6.89 -50.92 -17.47
N VAL A 101 -6.57 -51.13 -18.76
CA VAL A 101 -7.58 -51.44 -19.78
C VAL A 101 -7.98 -52.93 -19.74
N THR A 102 -7.05 -53.84 -19.48
CA THR A 102 -7.26 -55.29 -19.64
C THR A 102 -7.57 -56.05 -18.34
N SER A 103 -7.19 -55.55 -17.16
CA SER A 103 -7.48 -56.23 -15.88
C SER A 103 -8.59 -55.54 -15.09
N ALA A 104 -9.51 -56.31 -14.51
CA ALA A 104 -10.58 -55.79 -13.65
C ALA A 104 -10.02 -55.04 -12.43
N GLU A 105 -8.98 -55.59 -11.80
CA GLU A 105 -8.27 -54.96 -10.68
C GLU A 105 -7.67 -53.59 -11.04
N GLY A 106 -7.15 -53.44 -12.27
CA GLY A 106 -6.60 -52.18 -12.76
C GLY A 106 -7.66 -51.09 -12.93
N LYS A 107 -8.88 -51.45 -13.33
CA LYS A 107 -10.01 -50.51 -13.43
C LYS A 107 -10.46 -50.03 -12.06
N GLU A 108 -10.58 -50.93 -11.08
CA GLU A 108 -10.97 -50.57 -9.72
C GLU A 108 -9.94 -49.64 -9.05
N GLN A 109 -8.64 -49.92 -9.22
CA GLN A 109 -7.58 -49.05 -8.70
C GLN A 109 -7.61 -47.65 -9.34
N ALA A 110 -7.85 -47.56 -10.65
CA ALA A 110 -7.97 -46.27 -11.33
C ALA A 110 -9.17 -45.45 -10.84
N ILE A 111 -10.32 -46.10 -10.63
CA ILE A 111 -11.52 -45.46 -10.05
C ILE A 111 -11.24 -44.99 -8.62
N ALA A 112 -10.58 -45.81 -7.80
CA ALA A 112 -10.22 -45.46 -6.42
C ALA A 112 -9.18 -44.33 -6.35
N GLU A 113 -8.26 -44.23 -7.30
CA GLU A 113 -7.30 -43.12 -7.35
C GLU A 113 -7.95 -41.83 -7.86
N ALA A 114 -8.82 -41.93 -8.88
CA ALA A 114 -9.60 -40.80 -9.38
C ALA A 114 -10.46 -40.19 -8.27
N SER A 115 -11.21 -41.01 -7.52
CA SER A 115 -12.03 -40.54 -6.41
C SER A 115 -11.21 -39.88 -5.29
N LYS A 116 -10.01 -40.40 -4.98
CA LYS A 116 -9.08 -39.76 -4.03
C LYS A 116 -8.55 -38.42 -4.53
N ARG A 117 -8.26 -38.29 -5.83
CA ARG A 117 -7.78 -37.03 -6.43
C ARG A 117 -8.89 -35.98 -6.42
N ASP A 118 -10.11 -36.36 -6.75
CA ASP A 118 -11.26 -35.45 -6.77
C ASP A 118 -11.63 -35.01 -5.36
N ALA A 119 -11.60 -35.91 -4.37
CA ALA A 119 -11.80 -35.56 -2.96
C ALA A 119 -10.76 -34.53 -2.47
N LYS A 120 -9.48 -34.71 -2.80
CA LYS A 120 -8.41 -33.76 -2.43
C LYS A 120 -8.56 -32.41 -3.11
N LYS A 121 -8.97 -32.38 -4.39
CA LYS A 121 -9.22 -31.13 -5.11
C LYS A 121 -10.38 -30.36 -4.47
N ASN A 122 -11.49 -31.04 -4.20
CA ASN A 122 -12.66 -30.44 -3.56
C ASN A 122 -12.32 -29.89 -2.17
N GLU A 123 -11.54 -30.61 -1.35
CA GLU A 123 -11.11 -30.13 -0.03
C GLU A 123 -10.24 -28.87 -0.12
N LEU A 124 -9.32 -28.81 -1.08
CA LEU A 124 -8.48 -27.62 -1.29
C LEU A 124 -9.30 -26.42 -1.77
N GLU A 125 -10.27 -26.64 -2.65
CA GLU A 125 -11.17 -25.61 -3.14
C GLU A 125 -12.08 -25.07 -2.03
N GLU A 126 -12.64 -25.94 -1.19
CA GLU A 126 -13.42 -25.51 -0.02
C GLU A 126 -12.58 -24.70 0.96
N LYS A 127 -11.34 -25.11 1.24
CA LYS A 127 -10.44 -24.34 2.10
C LYS A 127 -10.11 -22.97 1.52
N LYS A 128 -9.94 -22.86 0.19
CA LYS A 128 -9.72 -21.58 -0.49
C LYS A 128 -10.95 -20.69 -0.43
N LYS A 129 -12.15 -21.23 -0.72
CA LYS A 129 -13.41 -20.48 -0.62
C LYS A 129 -13.64 -19.96 0.79
N LYS A 130 -13.48 -20.82 1.82
CA LYS A 130 -13.58 -20.39 3.23
C LYS A 130 -12.64 -19.26 3.59
N LYS A 131 -11.38 -19.30 3.14
CA LYS A 131 -10.42 -18.21 3.35
C LYS A 131 -10.84 -16.91 2.66
N GLN A 132 -11.25 -16.99 1.40
CA GLN A 132 -11.73 -15.83 0.65
C GLN A 132 -12.99 -15.22 1.28
N ASP A 133 -13.91 -16.05 1.77
CA ASP A 133 -15.14 -15.59 2.42
C ASP A 133 -14.80 -14.90 3.75
N THR A 134 -13.87 -15.43 4.54
CA THR A 134 -13.41 -14.76 5.77
C THR A 134 -12.71 -13.44 5.48
N GLU A 135 -11.85 -13.37 4.46
CA GLU A 135 -11.15 -12.14 4.07
C GLU A 135 -12.13 -11.06 3.56
N ARG A 136 -13.14 -11.47 2.79
CA ARG A 136 -14.21 -10.56 2.33
C ARG A 136 -15.06 -10.05 3.48
N ALA A 137 -15.42 -10.92 4.43
CA ALA A 137 -16.18 -10.51 5.62
C ALA A 137 -15.38 -9.51 6.47
N ASP A 138 -14.08 -9.75 6.68
CA ASP A 138 -13.21 -8.84 7.41
C ASP A 138 -13.06 -7.49 6.69
N PHE A 139 -12.97 -7.49 5.37
CA PHE A 139 -12.92 -6.27 4.56
C PHE A 139 -14.20 -5.45 4.69
N LEU A 140 -15.38 -6.08 4.56
CA LEU A 140 -16.67 -5.41 4.72
C LEU A 140 -16.84 -4.82 6.11
N ARG A 141 -16.48 -5.59 7.15
CA ARG A 141 -16.53 -5.15 8.54
C ARG A 141 -15.68 -3.90 8.78
N ARG A 142 -14.49 -3.81 8.20
CA ARG A 142 -13.62 -2.62 8.29
C ARG A 142 -14.22 -1.42 7.55
N ALA A 143 -14.76 -1.63 6.35
CA ALA A 143 -15.40 -0.58 5.57
C ALA A 143 -16.62 0.02 6.29
N GLU A 144 -17.43 -0.81 6.96
CA GLU A 144 -18.57 -0.36 7.77
C GLU A 144 -18.11 0.47 8.98
N GLN A 145 -17.09 0.01 9.71
CA GLN A 145 -16.53 0.75 10.85
C GLN A 145 -15.94 2.12 10.45
N GLU A 146 -15.36 2.23 9.26
CA GLU A 146 -14.86 3.50 8.73
C GLU A 146 -16.01 4.45 8.38
N ARG A 147 -17.04 3.93 7.71
CA ARG A 147 -18.22 4.71 7.29
C ARG A 147 -19.02 5.25 8.47
N GLU A 148 -19.25 4.43 9.48
CA GLU A 148 -20.09 4.80 10.63
C GLU A 148 -19.34 5.54 11.73
N GLN A 149 -18.01 5.63 11.64
CA GLN A 149 -17.13 6.21 12.67
C GLN A 149 -17.44 5.67 14.07
N LEU A 150 -17.79 4.38 14.16
CA LEU A 150 -18.21 3.75 15.42
C LEU A 150 -17.11 3.91 16.49
N PRO A 151 -17.46 4.33 17.72
CA PRO A 151 -16.49 4.48 18.79
C PRO A 151 -15.98 3.12 19.27
N PHE A 152 -14.67 3.01 19.42
CA PHE A 152 -14.04 1.83 19.99
C PHE A 152 -14.18 1.84 21.51
N SER A 153 -14.67 0.73 22.06
CA SER A 153 -14.95 0.57 23.50
C SER A 153 -14.09 -0.52 24.15
N GLY A 154 -13.75 -0.34 25.42
CA GLY A 154 -13.03 -1.32 26.23
C GLY A 154 -11.50 -1.17 26.17
N SER A 155 -10.78 -1.90 27.02
CA SER A 155 -9.33 -1.76 27.13
C SER A 155 -8.60 -2.33 25.90
N LEU A 156 -7.57 -1.63 25.41
CA LEU A 156 -6.68 -2.13 24.35
C LEU A 156 -6.11 -3.51 24.65
N ARG A 157 -5.77 -3.81 25.91
CA ARG A 157 -5.17 -5.10 26.29
C ARG A 157 -6.15 -6.28 26.22
N SER A 158 -7.45 -6.02 26.27
CA SER A 158 -8.50 -7.06 26.18
C SER A 158 -9.01 -7.29 24.76
N LYS A 159 -8.55 -6.49 23.78
CA LYS A 159 -9.01 -6.57 22.39
C LYS A 159 -8.42 -7.78 21.65
N LEU A 160 -9.23 -8.37 20.78
CA LEU A 160 -8.78 -9.45 19.89
C LEU A 160 -7.85 -8.90 18.80
N LYS A 161 -7.04 -9.77 18.19
CA LYS A 161 -6.13 -9.38 17.11
C LYS A 161 -6.86 -8.65 15.97
N ALA A 162 -8.03 -9.13 15.56
CA ALA A 162 -8.82 -8.52 14.50
C ALA A 162 -9.23 -7.07 14.86
N GLU A 163 -9.72 -6.84 16.09
CA GLU A 163 -10.09 -5.50 16.55
C GLU A 163 -8.89 -4.56 16.62
N LEU A 164 -7.71 -5.05 17.04
CA LEU A 164 -6.48 -4.26 17.03
C LEU A 164 -6.06 -3.87 15.61
N GLN A 165 -6.25 -4.77 14.63
CA GLN A 165 -6.00 -4.45 13.23
C GLN A 165 -6.98 -3.40 12.70
N ASP A 166 -8.23 -3.42 13.12
CA ASP A 166 -9.20 -2.40 12.70
C ASP A 166 -8.90 -1.04 13.31
N ILE A 167 -8.43 -1.00 14.56
CA ILE A 167 -7.95 0.24 15.19
C ILE A 167 -6.73 0.78 14.42
N LEU A 168 -5.77 -0.08 14.06
CA LEU A 168 -4.61 0.33 13.26
C LEU A 168 -5.01 0.81 11.87
N PHE A 169 -5.95 0.13 11.21
CA PHE A 169 -6.51 0.54 9.92
C PHE A 169 -7.18 1.91 10.01
N ALA A 170 -7.98 2.14 11.05
CA ALA A 170 -8.62 3.43 11.32
C ALA A 170 -7.63 4.57 11.61
N LEU A 171 -6.45 4.24 12.15
CA LEU A 171 -5.33 5.17 12.35
C LEU A 171 -4.43 5.32 11.11
N GLY A 172 -4.67 4.57 10.02
CA GLY A 172 -3.83 4.59 8.81
C GLY A 172 -2.44 3.94 9.00
N LEU A 173 -2.32 3.01 9.95
CA LEU A 173 -1.07 2.33 10.30
C LEU A 173 -1.02 0.89 9.75
N ASP A 174 0.18 0.31 9.70
CA ASP A 174 0.38 -1.08 9.28
C ASP A 174 -0.33 -2.07 10.21
N ILE A 175 -1.11 -2.98 9.61
CA ILE A 175 -1.95 -4.00 10.27
C ILE A 175 -1.24 -5.36 10.44
N GLU A 176 -0.06 -5.53 9.86
CA GLU A 176 0.67 -6.80 9.90
C GLU A 176 1.46 -7.00 11.20
N GLY A 177 1.35 -8.17 11.81
CA GLY A 177 2.17 -8.53 12.96
C GLY A 177 1.50 -9.45 13.99
N ASN A 178 2.22 -9.64 15.10
CA ASN A 178 1.71 -10.30 16.30
C ASN A 178 1.01 -9.28 17.22
N VAL A 179 0.19 -9.77 18.17
CA VAL A 179 -0.61 -8.90 19.05
C VAL A 179 0.23 -7.89 19.82
N ALA A 180 1.41 -8.30 20.30
CA ALA A 180 2.31 -7.40 21.05
C ALA A 180 2.84 -6.25 20.17
N ALA A 181 3.22 -6.52 18.92
CA ALA A 181 3.68 -5.52 17.97
C ALA A 181 2.55 -4.54 17.60
N LEU A 182 1.33 -5.04 17.40
CA LEU A 182 0.17 -4.19 17.12
C LEU A 182 -0.12 -3.24 18.30
N LEU A 183 -0.13 -3.77 19.54
CA LEU A 183 -0.32 -2.96 20.74
C LEU A 183 0.80 -1.91 20.92
N LEU A 184 2.05 -2.29 20.65
CA LEU A 184 3.18 -1.37 20.75
C LEU A 184 3.02 -0.20 19.77
N ARG A 185 2.64 -0.46 18.51
CA ARG A 185 2.39 0.58 17.51
C ARG A 185 1.24 1.50 17.89
N ILE A 186 0.12 0.93 18.33
CA ILE A 186 -1.04 1.71 18.78
C ILE A 186 -0.64 2.65 19.92
N ASN A 187 0.03 2.12 20.96
CA ASN A 187 0.45 2.96 22.08
C ASN A 187 1.45 4.03 21.65
N ALA A 188 2.46 3.68 20.84
CA ALA A 188 3.43 4.63 20.34
C ALA A 188 2.77 5.80 19.59
N HIS A 189 1.77 5.51 18.74
CA HIS A 189 1.03 6.54 18.01
C HIS A 189 0.20 7.45 18.92
N PHE A 190 -0.50 6.88 19.90
CA PHE A 190 -1.28 7.66 20.86
C PHE A 190 -0.41 8.44 21.86
N ASP A 191 0.84 8.02 22.08
CA ASP A 191 1.80 8.75 22.90
C ASP A 191 2.44 9.92 22.13
N THR A 192 2.60 9.81 20.80
CA THR A 192 3.00 10.94 19.95
C THR A 192 1.85 11.92 19.72
N GLU A 193 0.62 11.43 19.53
CA GLU A 193 -0.56 12.25 19.22
C GLU A 193 -1.60 12.19 20.34
N THR A 194 -1.29 12.84 21.47
CA THR A 194 -2.14 12.79 22.66
C THR A 194 -3.53 13.39 22.45
N ALA A 195 -3.72 14.27 21.45
CA ALA A 195 -5.02 14.85 21.11
C ALA A 195 -6.04 13.77 20.67
N LEU A 196 -5.58 12.72 19.98
CA LEU A 196 -6.43 11.62 19.55
C LEU A 196 -7.02 10.81 20.70
N LYS A 197 -6.42 10.85 21.90
CA LYS A 197 -6.97 10.18 23.10
C LYS A 197 -8.32 10.78 23.52
N GLN A 198 -8.61 12.03 23.12
CA GLN A 198 -9.87 12.74 23.42
C GLN A 198 -10.90 12.66 22.29
N ASP A 199 -10.52 12.08 21.15
CA ASP A 199 -11.45 11.89 20.03
C ASP A 199 -12.61 10.98 20.49
N PRO A 200 -13.88 11.35 20.26
CA PRO A 200 -15.04 10.52 20.58
C PRO A 200 -14.93 9.07 20.06
N ARG A 201 -14.20 8.87 18.96
CA ARG A 201 -13.96 7.54 18.38
C ARG A 201 -13.04 6.67 19.24
N TYR A 202 -12.07 7.25 19.95
CA TYR A 202 -11.03 6.52 20.68
C TYR A 202 -11.11 6.67 22.21
N ILE A 203 -11.93 7.60 22.72
CA ILE A 203 -12.05 7.87 24.16
C ILE A 203 -12.44 6.61 24.98
N GLY A 204 -13.22 5.72 24.38
CA GLY A 204 -13.65 4.46 25.00
C GLY A 204 -12.51 3.46 25.23
N LEU A 205 -11.37 3.62 24.54
CA LEU A 205 -10.17 2.78 24.70
C LEU A 205 -9.35 3.12 25.95
N PHE A 206 -9.39 4.39 26.36
CA PHE A 206 -8.60 4.93 27.47
C PHE A 206 -9.42 5.23 28.71
N SER A 207 -10.73 5.15 28.59
CA SER A 207 -11.64 5.20 29.72
C SER A 207 -11.26 4.11 30.71
N LYS A 208 -10.80 4.52 31.91
CA LYS A 208 -10.63 3.57 33.01
C LYS A 208 -11.98 2.87 33.19
N PRO A 209 -12.01 1.54 33.35
CA PRO A 209 -13.26 0.86 33.67
C PRO A 209 -13.79 1.54 34.92
N SER A 210 -14.83 2.36 34.76
CA SER A 210 -15.51 2.95 35.90
C SER A 210 -16.13 1.74 36.58
N GLY A 211 -15.47 1.31 37.66
CA GLY A 211 -15.91 0.14 38.41
C GLY A 211 -17.39 0.30 38.62
N LYS A 212 -18.19 -0.63 38.09
CA LYS A 212 -19.64 -0.60 38.22
C LYS A 212 -19.93 -0.32 39.68
N ARG A 213 -20.41 0.89 39.98
CA ARG A 213 -21.17 1.12 41.21
C ARG A 213 -22.26 0.07 41.13
N LYS A 214 -22.17 -0.95 41.97
CA LYS A 214 -23.30 -1.78 42.34
C LYS A 214 -24.36 -0.76 42.78
N GLN A 215 -25.26 -0.37 41.87
CA GLN A 215 -26.56 0.08 42.30
C GLN A 215 -27.16 -1.17 42.90
N ALA A 216 -27.02 -1.27 44.23
CA ALA A 216 -27.79 -2.20 45.02
C ALA A 216 -29.23 -2.04 44.54
N ALA A 217 -29.83 -3.15 44.14
CA ALA A 217 -31.26 -3.23 44.03
C ALA A 217 -31.78 -2.80 45.41
N GLU A 218 -32.31 -1.59 45.52
CA GLU A 218 -33.20 -1.29 46.61
C GLU A 218 -34.42 -2.16 46.38
N ASP A 219 -34.52 -3.16 47.26
CA ASP A 219 -35.70 -3.94 47.55
C ASP A 219 -36.92 -3.01 47.66
N HIS A 220 -37.61 -2.75 46.56
CA HIS A 220 -38.98 -2.27 46.62
C HIS A 220 -39.89 -3.49 46.77
N MET A 221 -39.87 -4.07 47.98
CA MET A 221 -40.92 -4.90 48.51
C MET A 221 -42.21 -4.08 48.60
N SER A 222 -43.08 -4.13 47.59
CA SER A 222 -44.54 -4.00 47.75
C SER A 222 -45.25 -4.24 46.43
N ASP A 223 -45.70 -5.47 46.18
CA ASP A 223 -46.97 -5.63 45.48
C ASP A 223 -47.70 -6.91 45.93
N PRO A 224 -48.73 -6.81 46.79
CA PRO A 224 -49.58 -7.92 47.19
C PRO A 224 -50.85 -7.95 46.33
N HIS A 225 -50.83 -8.68 45.22
CA HIS A 225 -52.07 -8.95 44.47
C HIS A 225 -52.10 -10.38 43.94
N TYR A 226 -52.18 -11.36 44.85
CA TYR A 226 -52.75 -12.66 44.53
C TYR A 226 -54.28 -12.54 44.53
N LEU A 227 -54.85 -12.25 43.36
CA LEU A 227 -56.26 -12.53 43.08
C LEU A 227 -56.36 -13.66 42.06
N LEU A 228 -56.82 -14.81 42.60
CA LEU A 228 -57.78 -15.75 42.04
C LEU A 228 -57.77 -15.95 40.52
N ARG A 229 -57.50 -17.19 40.12
CA ARG A 229 -58.41 -17.87 39.18
C ARG A 229 -58.53 -19.35 39.53
N SER A 230 -59.72 -19.66 40.03
CA SER A 230 -60.36 -20.97 40.06
C SER A 230 -60.70 -21.44 38.64
#